data_AF-A0A257MQQ1-F1
#
_entry.id   AF-A0A257MQQ1-F1
#
_cell.length_a   1.000
_cell.length_b   1.000
_cell.length_c   1.000
_cell.angle_alpha   90.00
_cell.angle_beta   90.00
_cell.angle_gamma   90.00
#
_symmetry.space_group_name_H-M   'P 1'
#
loop_
_entity.id
_entity.type
_entity.pdbx_description
1 polymer ?
#
loop_
_entity_poly.entity_id
_entity_poly.type
_entity_poly.pdbx_seq_one_letter_code
_entity_poly.pdbx_strand_id
1 'polypeptide(L)' 'KKVASSYRITPDFLSRARKNLIIMHPLPRVDEIAPSVDQTVHARYFQQSFYGVPVRMALLKMLIGTGA' A
#
# COMPACT_ATOMS: atom_id res chain seq x y z
N LYS A 1 1.82 -16.90 -17.92
CA LYS A 1 1.42 -17.19 -16.51
C LYS A 1 2.57 -17.74 -15.63
N LYS A 2 3.85 -17.50 -15.92
CA LYS A 2 4.98 -18.11 -15.19
C LYS A 2 5.66 -17.20 -14.14
N VAL A 3 5.29 -15.92 -14.07
CA VAL A 3 6.02 -14.89 -13.28
C VAL A 3 5.14 -14.19 -12.23
N ALA A 4 3.82 -14.12 -12.44
CA ALA A 4 2.93 -13.39 -11.52
C ALA A 4 2.93 -13.96 -10.08
N SER A 5 3.19 -15.26 -9.91
CA SER A 5 3.27 -15.91 -8.60
C SER A 5 4.71 -16.21 -8.16
N SER A 6 5.73 -15.80 -8.92
CA SER A 6 7.12 -16.11 -8.57
C SER A 6 7.66 -15.22 -7.45
N TYR A 7 7.00 -14.11 -7.14
CA TYR A 7 7.40 -13.17 -6.10
C TYR A 7 6.24 -12.95 -5.13
N ARG A 8 6.33 -13.58 -3.96
CA ARG A 8 5.35 -13.45 -2.87
C ARG A 8 6.05 -12.91 -1.63
N ILE A 9 5.53 -11.81 -1.10
CA ILE A 9 6.02 -11.22 0.15
C ILE A 9 5.38 -11.96 1.32
N THR A 10 6.23 -12.56 2.16
CA THR A 10 5.85 -13.24 3.41
C THR A 10 6.52 -12.58 4.61
N PRO A 11 6.09 -12.84 5.85
CA PRO A 11 6.78 -12.35 7.04
C PRO A 11 8.26 -12.76 7.08
N ASP A 12 8.61 -13.98 6.66
CA ASP A 12 10.00 -14.45 6.62
C ASP A 12 10.87 -13.64 5.66
N PHE A 13 10.30 -13.21 4.53
CA PHE A 13 10.97 -12.31 3.59
C PHE A 13 11.34 -10.97 4.24
N LEU A 14 10.57 -10.54 5.23
CA LEU A 14 10.78 -9.29 5.97
C LEU A 14 11.68 -9.44 7.20
N SER A 15 12.14 -10.66 7.53
CA SER A 15 12.99 -10.91 8.71
C SER A 15 14.29 -10.09 8.73
N ARG A 16 14.82 -9.74 7.56
CA ARG A 16 16.02 -8.89 7.38
C ARG A 16 15.69 -7.49 6.88
N ALA A 17 14.41 -7.14 6.76
CA ALA A 17 13.99 -5.82 6.33
C ALA A 17 14.33 -4.77 7.40
N ARG A 18 14.61 -3.54 6.96
CA ARG A 18 14.79 -2.42 7.89
C ARG A 18 13.49 -2.19 8.65
N LYS A 19 13.57 -1.93 9.96
CA LYS A 19 12.39 -1.68 10.82
C LYS A 19 11.45 -0.59 10.28
N ASN A 20 11.99 0.39 9.55
CA ASN A 20 11.25 1.50 8.95
C ASN A 20 10.86 1.28 7.48
N LEU A 21 11.12 0.11 6.90
CA LEU A 21 10.65 -0.23 5.56
C LEU A 21 9.11 -0.27 5.58
N ILE A 22 8.49 0.31 4.56
CA ILE A 22 7.04 0.26 4.38
C ILE A 22 6.70 -0.48 3.09
N ILE A 23 5.57 -1.18 3.10
CA ILE A 23 5.02 -1.89 1.95
C ILE A 23 3.77 -1.12 1.50
N MET A 24 3.80 -0.71 0.25
CA MET A 24 2.69 -0.08 -0.46
C MET A 24 2.07 -1.06 -1.44
N HIS A 25 0.75 -0.96 -1.65
CA HIS A 25 0.00 -1.78 -2.59
C HIS A 25 -1.31 -1.07 -2.96
N PRO A 26 -1.68 -0.96 -4.25
CA PRO A 26 -2.89 -0.24 -4.65
C PRO A 26 -4.20 -0.97 -4.30
N LEU A 27 -4.14 -2.28 -4.04
CA LEU A 27 -5.27 -3.18 -3.80
C LEU A 27 -6.23 -3.30 -5.03
N PRO A 28 -7.05 -4.36 -5.14
CA PRO A 28 -7.02 -5.57 -4.31
C PRO A 28 -5.72 -6.34 -4.52
N ARG A 29 -5.22 -6.97 -3.45
CA ARG A 29 -4.10 -7.91 -3.58
C ARG A 29 -4.62 -9.31 -3.91
N VAL A 30 -3.85 -10.08 -4.68
CA VAL A 30 -4.24 -11.45 -5.07
C VAL A 30 -3.37 -12.46 -4.34
N ASP A 31 -2.11 -12.58 -4.73
CA ASP A 31 -1.18 -13.60 -4.23
C ASP A 31 0.24 -13.07 -3.97
N GLU A 32 0.49 -11.84 -4.37
CA GLU A 32 1.78 -11.17 -4.28
C GLU A 32 2.16 -10.77 -2.85
N ILE A 33 1.20 -10.62 -1.93
CA ILE A 33 1.42 -10.33 -0.51
C ILE A 33 0.61 -11.32 0.33
N ALA A 34 1.29 -12.10 1.17
CA ALA A 34 0.60 -13.03 2.07
C ALA A 34 -0.22 -12.24 3.13
N PRO A 35 -1.44 -12.68 3.48
CA PRO A 35 -2.26 -12.00 4.48
C PRO A 35 -1.59 -11.83 5.85
N SER A 36 -0.70 -12.74 6.23
CA SER A 36 0.08 -12.65 7.48
C SER A 36 0.99 -11.41 7.54
N VAL A 37 1.31 -10.79 6.39
CA VAL A 37 2.06 -9.53 6.35
C VAL A 37 1.27 -8.36 6.96
N ASP A 38 -0.06 -8.44 7.03
CA ASP A 38 -0.93 -7.41 7.63
C ASP A 38 -0.56 -7.10 9.09
N GLN A 39 -0.09 -8.13 9.81
CA GLN A 39 0.26 -8.02 11.23
C GLN A 39 1.63 -7.39 11.44
N THR A 40 2.40 -7.15 10.37
CA THR A 40 3.74 -6.57 10.46
C THR A 40 3.68 -5.05 10.47
N VAL A 41 4.67 -4.43 11.12
CA VAL A 41 4.83 -2.96 11.14
C VAL A 41 5.05 -2.34 9.74
N HIS A 42 5.39 -3.19 8.76
CA HIS A 42 5.68 -2.83 7.39
C HIS A 42 4.41 -2.62 6.54
N ALA A 43 3.27 -3.20 6.93
CA ALA A 43 2.03 -3.10 6.16
C ALA A 43 1.44 -1.67 6.25
N ARG A 44 1.58 -0.89 5.17
CA ARG A 44 1.05 0.48 5.06
C ARG A 44 0.02 0.70 3.95
N TYR A 45 -0.31 -0.35 3.20
CA TYR A 45 -1.27 -0.28 2.10
C TYR A 45 -2.70 0.06 2.54
N PHE A 46 -3.13 -0.27 3.76
CA PHE A 46 -4.44 0.16 4.26
C PHE A 46 -4.48 1.68 4.50
N GLN A 47 -3.44 2.23 5.15
CA GLN A 47 -3.31 3.68 5.33
C GLN A 47 -3.20 4.38 3.97
N GLN A 48 -2.44 3.82 3.03
CA GLN A 48 -2.36 4.31 1.65
C GLN A 48 -3.74 4.40 1.00
N SER A 49 -4.56 3.34 1.05
CA SER A 49 -5.92 3.37 0.48
C SER A 49 -6.79 4.42 1.15
N PHE A 50 -6.71 4.55 2.49
CA PHE A 50 -7.39 5.61 3.22
C PHE A 50 -6.98 7.01 2.73
N TYR A 51 -5.68 7.27 2.56
CA TYR A 51 -5.17 8.57 2.11
C TYR A 51 -5.65 8.96 0.70
N GLY A 52 -6.13 8.02 -0.10
CA GLY A 52 -6.78 8.32 -1.38
C GLY A 52 -7.97 9.28 -1.25
N VAL A 53 -8.73 9.25 -0.14
CA VAL A 53 -9.85 10.18 0.10
C VAL A 53 -9.38 11.61 0.38
N PRO A 54 -8.59 11.89 1.43
CA PRO A 54 -8.16 13.26 1.74
C PRO A 54 -7.29 13.87 0.64
N VAL A 55 -6.48 13.08 -0.07
CA VAL A 55 -5.70 13.58 -1.21
C VAL A 55 -6.63 14.04 -2.34
N ARG A 56 -7.64 13.24 -2.70
CA ARG A 56 -8.63 13.65 -3.72
C ARG A 56 -9.44 14.86 -3.28
N MET A 57 -9.84 14.93 -2.01
CA MET A 57 -10.51 16.12 -1.46
C MET A 57 -9.65 17.38 -1.59
N ALA A 58 -8.35 17.29 -1.26
CA ALA A 58 -7.42 18.41 -1.40
C ALA A 58 -7.27 18.84 -2.86
N LEU A 59 -7.11 17.88 -3.79
CA LEU A 59 -7.03 18.15 -5.23
C LEU A 59 -8.31 18.83 -5.74
N LEU A 60 -9.49 18.32 -5.37
CA LEU A 60 -10.77 18.94 -5.74
C LEU A 60 -10.91 20.34 -5.17
N LYS A 61 -10.51 20.56 -3.91
CA LYS A 61 -10.51 21.90 -3.29
C LYS A 61 -9.58 22.85 -4.07
N MET A 62 -8.40 22.40 -4.50
CA MET A 62 -7.48 23.23 -5.28
C MET A 62 -8.05 23.59 -6.64
N LEU A 63 -8.71 22.65 -7.33
CA LEU A 63 -9.27 22.87 -8.67
C LEU A 63 -10.53 23.74 -8.65
N ILE A 64 -11.38 23.58 -7.64
CA ILE A 64 -12.67 24.30 -7.52
C ILE A 64 -12.49 25.62 -6.75
N GLY A 65 -11.58 25.67 -5.79
CA GLY A 65 -11.39 26.81 -4.87
C GLY A 65 -10.59 27.99 -5.43
N THR A 66 -10.11 27.92 -6.68
CA THR A 66 -9.44 29.03 -7.38
C THR A 66 -10.37 29.81 -8.32
N GLY A 67 -11.69 29.60 -8.21
CA GLY A 67 -12.71 30.34 -8.95
C GLY A 67 -13.43 31.38 -8.09
N ALA A 68 -12.69 32.33 -7.51
CA ALA A 68 -13.20 33.59 -6.96
C ALA A 68 -12.14 34.68 -7.11
#